data_AF-A0A3B8HSE4-F1
#
_entry.id   AF-A0A3B8HSE4-F1
#
_cell.length_a   1.000
_cell.length_b   1.000
_cell.length_c   1.000
_cell.angle_alpha   90.00
_cell.angle_beta   90.00
_cell.angle_gamma   90.00
#
_symmetry.space_group_name_H-M   'P 1'
#
loop_
_entity.id
_entity.type
_entity.pdbx_description
1 polymer ?
#
loop_
_entity_poly.entity_id
_entity_poly.type
_entity_poly.pdbx_seq_one_letter_code
_entity_poly.pdbx_strand_id
1 'polypeptide(L)'
;MVTKEDILNFMRQESYRPLSYHELRDLWEIGPDEESRFMKVLGRLEKEGEIIKTRKNKYGLPHMMNSVRGVIRLNQRGYGILLPDEPGQPEIFVYGKNLNGAMHEDKVMVRIMERAV
;
A
#
# COMPACT_ATOMS: atom_id res chain seq x y z
N MET A 1 9.89 15.69 -15.44
CA MET A 1 9.83 15.66 -13.96
C MET A 1 8.65 14.80 -13.52
N VAL A 2 8.88 13.62 -12.95
CA VAL A 2 7.80 12.72 -12.48
C VAL A 2 7.23 13.19 -11.14
N THR A 3 5.90 13.33 -11.08
CA THR A 3 5.13 13.70 -9.88
C THR A 3 4.49 12.48 -9.22
N LYS A 4 3.90 12.67 -8.02
CA LYS A 4 3.15 11.58 -7.37
C LYS A 4 1.91 11.20 -8.18
N GLU A 5 1.24 12.18 -8.78
CA GLU A 5 0.06 11.97 -9.62
C GLU A 5 0.38 11.14 -10.86
N ASP A 6 1.53 11.40 -11.50
CA ASP A 6 1.97 10.64 -12.67
C ASP A 6 2.16 9.15 -12.33
N ILE A 7 2.81 8.86 -11.19
CA ILE A 7 3.05 7.49 -10.71
C ILE A 7 1.71 6.80 -10.42
N LEU A 8 0.82 7.46 -9.67
CA LEU A 8 -0.46 6.86 -9.29
C LEU A 8 -1.36 6.63 -10.51
N ASN A 9 -1.42 7.60 -11.43
CA ASN A 9 -2.20 7.45 -12.66
C ASN A 9 -1.66 6.34 -13.55
N PHE A 10 -0.33 6.20 -13.65
CA PHE A 10 0.29 5.09 -14.36
C PHE A 10 -0.06 3.73 -13.73
N MET A 11 0.04 3.61 -12.40
CA MET A 11 -0.28 2.35 -11.71
C MET A 11 -1.77 1.99 -11.75
N ARG A 12 -2.67 2.97 -11.96
CA ARG A 12 -4.13 2.76 -12.09
C ARG A 12 -4.56 2.25 -13.46
N GLN A 13 -3.67 2.26 -14.46
CA GLN A 13 -3.99 1.73 -15.78
C GLN A 13 -4.27 0.22 -15.70
N GLU A 14 -5.29 -0.27 -16.42
CA GLU A 14 -5.66 -1.70 -16.39
C GLU A 14 -4.51 -2.63 -16.84
N SER A 15 -3.65 -2.14 -17.75
CA SER A 15 -2.48 -2.87 -18.24
C SER A 15 -1.29 -2.85 -17.27
N TYR A 16 -1.39 -2.13 -16.15
CA TYR A 16 -0.28 -2.02 -15.22
C TYR A 16 0.01 -3.36 -14.56
N ARG A 17 1.30 -3.72 -14.55
CA ARG A 17 1.84 -4.82 -13.75
C ARG A 17 2.81 -4.24 -12.72
N PRO A 18 2.92 -4.81 -11.51
CA PRO A 18 3.91 -4.36 -10.54
C PRO A 18 5.33 -4.36 -11.12
N LEU A 19 5.99 -3.21 -11.02
CA LEU A 19 7.33 -2.97 -11.53
C LEU A 19 8.33 -2.77 -10.39
N SER A 20 9.56 -3.20 -10.60
CA SER A 20 10.68 -2.90 -9.72
C SER A 20 11.09 -1.43 -9.80
N TYR A 21 11.91 -0.98 -8.85
CA TYR A 21 12.48 0.36 -8.88
C TYR A 21 13.23 0.65 -10.19
N HIS A 22 14.05 -0.30 -10.66
CA HIS A 22 14.82 -0.14 -11.91
C HIS A 22 13.89 -0.07 -13.13
N GLU A 23 12.90 -0.95 -13.22
CA GLU A 23 11.91 -0.90 -14.32
C GLU A 23 11.17 0.44 -14.36
N LEU A 24 10.78 0.99 -13.20
CA LEU A 24 10.12 2.29 -13.12
C LEU A 24 11.06 3.44 -13.50
N ARG A 25 12.31 3.40 -13.02
CA ARG A 25 13.34 4.39 -13.32
C ARG A 25 13.63 4.43 -14.82
N ASP A 26 13.78 3.27 -15.44
CA ASP A 26 14.09 3.14 -16.86
C ASP A 26 12.88 3.55 -17.72
N LEU A 27 11.65 3.21 -17.32
CA LEU A 27 10.41 3.62 -17.99
C LEU A 27 10.24 5.14 -18.06
N TRP A 28 10.58 5.83 -16.97
CA TRP A 28 10.49 7.29 -16.89
C TRP A 28 11.78 8.02 -17.26
N GLU A 29 12.77 7.29 -17.78
CA GLU A 29 14.07 7.82 -18.20
C GLU A 29 14.74 8.68 -17.11
N ILE A 30 14.62 8.27 -15.85
CA ILE A 30 15.13 9.01 -14.70
C ILE A 30 16.67 8.94 -14.69
N GLY A 31 17.30 10.07 -15.00
CA GLY A 31 18.75 10.23 -14.95
C GLY A 31 19.31 10.35 -13.51
N PRO A 32 20.65 10.30 -13.35
CA PRO A 32 21.31 10.34 -12.05
C PRO A 32 20.94 11.56 -11.18
N ASP A 33 20.78 12.73 -11.81
CA ASP A 33 20.45 13.98 -11.11
C ASP A 33 19.03 13.99 -10.54
N GLU A 34 18.10 13.21 -11.13
CA GLU A 34 16.71 13.12 -10.68
C GLU A 34 16.47 11.93 -9.74
N GLU A 35 17.42 10.99 -9.64
CA GLU A 35 17.26 9.72 -8.95
C GLU A 35 16.91 9.89 -7.47
N SER A 36 17.64 10.75 -6.75
CA SER A 36 17.38 11.04 -5.34
C SER A 36 15.96 11.58 -5.12
N ARG A 37 15.48 12.40 -6.05
CA ARG A 37 14.13 12.98 -5.96
C ARG A 37 13.07 11.93 -6.28
N PHE A 38 13.27 11.11 -7.30
CA PHE A 38 12.37 10.01 -7.64
C PHE A 38 12.21 9.01 -6.49
N MET A 39 13.33 8.62 -5.86
CA MET A 39 13.34 7.76 -4.68
C MET A 39 12.54 8.37 -3.51
N LYS A 40 12.66 9.69 -3.28
CA LYS A 40 11.88 10.39 -2.24
C LYS A 40 10.38 10.38 -2.54
N VAL A 41 9.97 10.52 -3.80
CA VAL A 41 8.55 10.46 -4.18
C VAL A 41 8.00 9.05 -3.94
N LEU A 42 8.69 8.00 -4.37
CA LEU A 42 8.28 6.62 -4.11
C LEU A 42 8.20 6.31 -2.61
N GLY A 43 9.23 6.68 -1.85
CA GLY A 43 9.26 6.46 -0.41
C GLY A 43 8.14 7.21 0.33
N ARG A 44 7.76 8.40 -0.15
CA ARG A 44 6.61 9.14 0.39
C ARG A 44 5.29 8.42 0.10
N LEU A 45 5.07 7.98 -1.14
CA LEU A 45 3.87 7.23 -1.52
C LEU A 45 3.76 5.91 -0.73
N GLU A 46 4.87 5.22 -0.52
CA GLU A 46 4.93 3.99 0.29
C GLU A 46 4.60 4.29 1.76
N LYS A 47 5.21 5.33 2.34
CA LYS A 47 4.95 5.75 3.73
C LYS A 47 3.50 6.19 3.94
N GLU A 48 2.92 6.88 2.98
CA GLU A 48 1.51 7.26 3.00
C GLU A 48 0.60 6.04 2.78
N GLY A 49 1.11 4.92 2.24
CA GLY A 49 0.36 3.70 1.96
C GLY A 49 -0.45 3.76 0.66
N GLU A 50 -0.15 4.74 -0.21
CA GLU A 50 -0.74 4.88 -1.55
C GLU A 50 -0.20 3.81 -2.52
N ILE A 51 1.04 3.35 -2.28
CA ILE A 51 1.66 2.22 -2.96
C ILE A 51 2.24 1.24 -1.94
N ILE A 52 2.43 0.00 -2.35
CA ILE A 52 3.06 -1.05 -1.54
C ILE A 52 4.28 -1.57 -2.29
N LYS A 53 5.40 -1.73 -1.58
CA LYS A 53 6.52 -2.55 -2.05
C LYS A 53 6.33 -4.01 -1.63
N THR A 54 6.16 -4.88 -2.61
CA THR A 54 6.05 -6.32 -2.38
C THR A 54 7.39 -6.92 -1.93
N ARG A 55 7.35 -8.13 -1.35
CA ARG A 55 8.55 -8.91 -1.01
C ARG A 55 9.48 -9.18 -2.20
N LYS A 56 8.95 -9.11 -3.43
CA LYS A 56 9.72 -9.23 -4.68
C LYS A 56 10.31 -7.90 -5.16
N ASN A 57 10.34 -6.88 -4.31
CA ASN A 57 10.82 -5.52 -4.62
C ASN A 57 10.09 -4.83 -5.79
N LYS A 58 8.81 -5.16 -5.97
CA LYS A 58 7.92 -4.54 -6.96
C LYS A 58 6.90 -3.64 -6.30
N TYR A 59 6.61 -2.49 -6.89
CA TYR A 59 5.62 -1.54 -6.41
C TYR A 59 4.26 -1.78 -7.07
N GLY A 60 3.18 -1.49 -6.35
CA GLY A 60 1.82 -1.52 -6.90
C GLY A 60 0.81 -0.95 -5.92
N LEU A 61 -0.43 -0.78 -6.38
CA LEU A 61 -1.50 -0.21 -5.56
C LEU A 61 -2.00 -1.22 -4.52
N PRO A 62 -2.44 -0.77 -3.33
CA PRO A 62 -2.95 -1.66 -2.28
C PRO A 62 -4.04 -2.62 -2.75
N HIS A 63 -5.04 -2.13 -3.49
CA HIS A 63 -6.14 -2.95 -4.00
C HIS A 63 -5.67 -4.07 -4.96
N MET A 64 -4.64 -3.82 -5.78
CA MET A 64 -4.05 -4.85 -6.64
C MET A 64 -3.32 -5.94 -5.86
N MET A 65 -2.93 -5.66 -4.61
CA MET A 65 -2.24 -6.58 -3.71
C MET A 65 -3.18 -7.23 -2.68
N ASN A 66 -4.50 -7.11 -2.89
CA ASN A 66 -5.54 -7.51 -1.96
C ASN A 66 -5.34 -6.92 -0.55
N SER A 67 -4.86 -5.67 -0.51
CA SER A 67 -4.52 -4.96 0.71
C SER A 67 -5.38 -3.72 0.90
N VAL A 68 -5.76 -3.46 2.15
CA VAL A 68 -6.61 -2.34 2.56
C VAL A 68 -5.90 -1.57 3.66
N ARG A 69 -5.88 -0.25 3.54
CA ARG A 69 -5.32 0.69 4.53
C ARG A 69 -6.45 1.20 5.42
N GLY A 70 -6.17 1.35 6.71
CA GLY A 70 -7.16 1.84 7.66
C GLY A 70 -6.62 2.06 9.06
N VAL A 71 -7.50 2.43 9.98
CA VAL A 71 -7.21 2.53 11.41
C VAL A 71 -7.72 1.27 12.11
N ILE A 72 -6.86 0.61 12.89
CA ILE A 72 -7.24 -0.61 13.61
C ILE A 72 -7.73 -0.31 15.03
N ARG A 73 -8.88 -0.84 15.39
CA ARG A 73 -9.42 -0.79 16.75
C ARG A 73 -9.30 -2.17 17.38
N LEU A 74 -8.42 -2.28 18.38
CA LEU A 74 -8.30 -3.49 19.18
C LEU A 74 -9.41 -3.60 20.22
N ASN A 75 -9.88 -4.83 20.44
CA ASN A 75 -10.82 -5.18 21.49
C ASN A 75 -10.10 -5.87 22.66
N GLN A 76 -10.63 -5.76 23.89
CA GLN A 76 -10.14 -6.46 25.09
C GLN A 76 -10.08 -7.99 24.93
N ARG A 77 -10.87 -8.56 24.01
CA ARG A 77 -10.87 -9.99 23.67
C ARG A 77 -9.70 -10.41 22.75
N GLY A 78 -8.82 -9.49 22.39
CA GLY A 78 -7.59 -9.79 21.67
C GLY A 78 -7.74 -9.91 20.14
N TYR A 79 -8.78 -9.33 19.55
CA TYR A 79 -8.91 -9.19 18.09
C TYR A 79 -9.00 -7.72 17.68
N GLY A 80 -8.79 -7.43 16.41
CA GLY A 80 -8.89 -6.09 15.85
C GLY A 80 -10.02 -5.97 14.82
N ILE A 81 -10.53 -4.75 14.68
CA ILE A 81 -11.40 -4.36 13.57
C ILE A 81 -10.70 -3.22 12.85
N LEU A 82 -10.40 -3.40 11.56
CA LEU A 82 -9.88 -2.34 10.72
C LEU A 82 -11.06 -1.53 10.16
N LEU A 83 -11.00 -0.22 10.34
CA LEU A 83 -11.83 0.76 9.66
C LEU A 83 -11.07 1.25 8.41
N PRO A 84 -11.52 0.91 7.19
CA PRO A 84 -10.84 1.35 5.97
C PRO A 84 -10.81 2.87 5.84
N ASP A 85 -9.74 3.41 5.27
CA ASP A 85 -9.64 4.84 4.95
C ASP A 85 -10.62 5.24 3.83
N GLU A 86 -10.90 4.33 2.91
CA GLU A 86 -11.81 4.58 1.79
C GLU A 86 -13.27 4.41 2.22
N PRO A 87 -14.14 5.40 1.98
CA PRO A 87 -15.56 5.31 2.32
C PRO A 87 -16.25 4.21 1.52
N GLY A 88 -17.18 3.51 2.16
CA GLY A 88 -17.98 2.45 1.53
C GLY A 88 -17.33 1.06 1.51
N GLN A 89 -16.07 0.93 1.94
CA GLN A 89 -15.49 -0.39 2.19
C GLN A 89 -15.98 -0.97 3.53
N PRO A 90 -16.27 -2.28 3.61
CA PRO A 90 -16.69 -2.91 4.85
C PRO A 90 -15.55 -2.96 5.88
N GLU A 91 -15.92 -2.96 7.15
CA GLU A 91 -14.97 -3.20 8.23
C GLU A 91 -14.32 -4.58 8.09
N ILE A 92 -13.02 -4.68 8.39
CA ILE A 92 -12.28 -5.92 8.25
C ILE A 92 -11.93 -6.45 9.63
N PHE A 93 -12.43 -7.64 9.94
CA PHE A 93 -12.05 -8.36 11.15
C PHE A 93 -10.62 -8.91 11.03
N VAL A 94 -9.80 -8.70 12.06
CA VAL A 94 -8.43 -9.19 12.15
C VAL A 94 -8.29 -10.06 13.40
N TYR A 95 -8.03 -11.36 13.20
CA TYR A 95 -7.73 -12.28 14.30
C TYR A 95 -6.51 -11.81 15.10
N GLY A 96 -6.51 -12.02 16.42
CA GLY A 96 -5.41 -11.64 17.32
C GLY A 96 -4.03 -12.09 16.86
N LYS A 97 -3.93 -13.35 16.41
CA LYS A 97 -2.69 -13.93 15.86
C LYS A 97 -2.14 -13.21 14.61
N ASN A 98 -2.97 -12.42 13.94
CA ASN A 98 -2.63 -11.68 12.72
C ASN A 98 -2.43 -10.17 12.97
N LEU A 99 -2.49 -9.70 14.23
CA LEU A 99 -2.30 -8.28 14.55
C LEU A 99 -0.85 -7.81 14.33
N ASN A 100 0.14 -8.72 14.35
CA ASN A 100 1.55 -8.41 14.08
C ASN A 100 2.09 -7.22 14.90
N GLY A 101 1.67 -7.10 16.16
CA GLY A 101 2.12 -6.02 17.05
C GLY A 101 1.41 -4.68 16.87
N ALA A 102 0.40 -4.59 15.99
CA ALA A 102 -0.44 -3.40 15.89
C ALA A 102 -1.10 -3.07 17.23
N MET A 103 -1.12 -1.78 17.58
CA MET A 103 -1.76 -1.22 18.76
C MET A 103 -3.12 -0.60 18.43
N HIS A 104 -3.89 -0.28 19.47
CA HIS A 104 -5.17 0.40 19.30
C HIS A 104 -4.95 1.78 18.67
N GLU A 105 -5.74 2.10 17.64
CA GLU A 105 -5.67 3.33 16.82
C GLU A 105 -4.45 3.46 15.90
N ASP A 106 -3.67 2.39 15.72
CA ASP A 106 -2.61 2.39 14.71
C ASP A 106 -3.19 2.48 13.30
N LYS A 107 -2.51 3.27 12.45
CA LYS A 107 -2.73 3.25 11.01
C LYS A 107 -1.97 2.07 10.42
N VAL A 108 -2.71 1.09 9.91
CA VAL A 108 -2.13 -0.18 9.44
C VAL A 108 -2.60 -0.50 8.04
N MET A 109 -1.91 -1.48 7.45
CA MET A 109 -2.28 -2.09 6.19
C MET A 109 -2.51 -3.57 6.41
N VAL A 110 -3.71 -4.04 6.07
CA VAL A 110 -4.05 -5.47 6.16
C VAL A 110 -4.06 -6.07 4.77
N ARG A 111 -3.68 -7.34 4.65
CA ARG A 111 -3.90 -8.14 3.45
C ARG A 111 -5.05 -9.09 3.69
N ILE A 112 -6.04 -9.06 2.82
CA ILE A 112 -7.17 -9.98 2.87
C ILE A 112 -6.69 -11.36 2.41
N MET A 113 -6.91 -12.38 3.23
CA MET A 113 -6.55 -13.77 2.89
C MET A 113 -7.76 -14.58 2.44
N GLU A 114 -8.92 -14.30 3.03
CA GLU A 114 -10.18 -14.98 2.79
C GLU A 114 -11.32 -13.97 2.91
N ARG A 115 -12.38 -14.17 2.13
CA ARG A 115 -13.62 -13.39 2.24
C ARG A 115 -14.69 -14.34 2.76
N ALA A 116 -15.43 -13.93 3.78
CA ALA A 116 -16.61 -14.67 4.21
C ALA A 116 -17.61 -14.70 3.04
N VAL A 117 -18.05 -15.90 2.69
CA VAL A 117 -19.06 -16.15 1.65
C VAL A 117 -20.45 -15.99 2.24
#